data_AF-A0A7L5X820-F1
#
_entry.id   AF-A0A7L5X820-F1
#
_cell.length_a   1.000
_cell.length_b   1.000
_cell.length_c   1.000
_cell.angle_alpha   90.00
_cell.angle_beta   90.00
_cell.angle_gamma   90.00
#
_symmetry.space_group_name_H-M   'P 1'
#
loop_
_entity.id
_entity.type
_entity.pdbx_description
1 polymer ?
#
loop_
_entity_poly.entity_id
_entity_poly.type
_entity_poly.pdbx_seq_one_letter_code
_entity_poly.pdbx_strand_id
1 'polypeptide(L)' 'MEKDLKALREYLLLPPDYPEVNDSLANFSTEDMTNEEIAERLGIDPNWMDSIDSNQLI' A
#
# COMPACT_ATOMS: atom_id res chain seq x y z
N MET A 1 -0.22 17.23 1.75
CA MET A 1 -1.35 17.55 0.85
C MET A 1 -2.36 16.44 1.06
N GLU A 2 -3.40 16.66 1.86
CA GLU A 2 -4.55 15.76 1.88
C GLU A 2 -5.15 15.79 0.48
N LYS A 3 -4.81 14.82 -0.37
CA LYS A 3 -5.65 14.53 -1.53
C LYS A 3 -7.00 14.13 -0.95
N ASP A 4 -8.06 14.82 -1.35
CA ASP A 4 -9.43 14.50 -0.95
C ASP A 4 -9.64 12.98 -1.12
N LEU A 5 -9.82 12.28 0.00
CA LEU A 5 -9.88 10.83 0.03
C LEU A 5 -10.99 10.32 -0.90
N LYS A 6 -12.05 11.12 -1.08
CA LYS A 6 -13.09 10.84 -2.05
C LYS A 6 -12.58 10.87 -3.49
N ALA A 7 -11.84 11.91 -3.87
CA ALA A 7 -11.27 12.04 -5.21
C ALA A 7 -10.27 10.90 -5.50
N LEU A 8 -9.51 10.46 -4.49
CA LEU A 8 -8.60 9.32 -4.63
C LEU A 8 -9.37 8.01 -4.85
N ARG A 9 -10.45 7.75 -4.11
CA ARG A 9 -11.28 6.54 -4.29
C ARG A 9 -11.94 6.50 -5.67
N GLU A 10 -12.43 7.64 -6.14
CA GLU A 10 -13.01 7.78 -7.49
C GLU A 10 -11.95 7.56 -8.58
N TYR A 11 -10.76 8.13 -8.43
CA TYR A 11 -9.64 7.94 -9.36
C TYR A 11 -9.17 6.48 -9.44
N LEU A 12 -9.09 5.81 -8.30
CA LEU A 12 -8.70 4.40 -8.21
C LEU A 12 -9.82 3.43 -8.59
N LEU A 13 -11.01 3.93 -8.95
CA LEU A 13 -12.19 3.13 -9.30
C LEU A 13 -12.54 2.09 -8.23
N LEU A 14 -12.36 2.46 -6.95
CA LEU A 14 -12.61 1.53 -5.86
C LEU A 14 -14.10 1.21 -5.73
N PRO A 15 -14.46 -0.06 -5.45
CA PRO A 15 -15.83 -0.42 -5.13
C PRO A 15 -16.41 0.45 -3.99
N PRO A 16 -17.73 0.73 -4.00
CA PRO A 16 -18.36 1.48 -2.92
C PRO A 16 -18.18 0.86 -1.54
N ASP A 17 -18.06 -0.47 -1.50
CA ASP A 17 -17.84 -1.31 -0.31
C ASP A 17 -16.35 -1.59 -0.03
N TYR A 18 -15.43 -0.95 -0.77
CA TYR A 18 -14.00 -1.12 -0.51
C TYR A 18 -13.65 -0.60 0.89
N PRO A 19 -13.07 -1.45 1.76
CA PRO A 19 -12.91 -1.13 3.17
C PRO A 19 -11.91 0.02 3.35
N GLU A 20 -12.22 0.91 4.28
CA GLU A 20 -11.31 2.03 4.63
C GLU A 20 -10.07 1.55 5.39
N VAL A 21 -10.22 0.45 6.13
CA VAL A 21 -9.16 -0.17 6.90
C VAL A 21 -8.97 -1.59 6.38
N ASN A 22 -7.74 -1.97 6.09
CA ASN A 22 -7.43 -3.36 5.82
C ASN A 22 -7.32 -4.09 7.15
N ASP A 23 -8.35 -4.83 7.56
CA ASP A 23 -8.38 -5.58 8.83
C ASP A 23 -7.23 -6.60 8.94
N SER A 24 -6.72 -7.10 7.80
CA SER A 24 -5.54 -7.96 7.78
C SER A 24 -4.29 -7.19 8.17
N LEU A 25 -4.22 -5.88 7.88
CA LEU A 25 -3.12 -4.99 8.24
C LEU A 25 -3.33 -4.27 9.57
N ALA A 26 -4.57 -4.12 10.05
CA ALA A 26 -4.91 -3.40 11.28
C ALA A 26 -4.29 -4.02 12.55
N ASN A 27 -3.95 -5.32 12.49
CA ASN A 27 -3.26 -6.02 13.58
C ASN A 27 -1.74 -5.83 13.56
N PHE A 28 -1.19 -5.25 12.50
CA PHE A 28 0.22 -4.90 12.42
C PHE A 28 0.38 -3.46 12.95
N SER A 29 0.71 -3.33 14.22
CA SER A 29 1.25 -2.05 14.72
C SER A 29 2.60 -1.83 14.05
N THR A 30 2.65 -0.94 13.06
CA THR A 30 3.87 -0.63 12.30
C THR A 30 4.58 0.61 12.82
N GLU A 31 4.10 1.22 13.91
CA GLU A 31 4.66 2.49 14.45
C GLU A 31 6.13 2.35 14.86
N ASP A 32 6.56 1.16 15.25
CA ASP A 32 7.95 0.86 15.67
C ASP A 32 8.70 -0.07 14.70
N MET A 33 8.12 -0.42 13.54
CA MET A 33 8.74 -1.38 12.60
C MET A 33 9.58 -0.68 11.53
N THR A 34 10.73 -1.27 11.19
CA THR A 34 11.50 -0.82 10.02
C THR A 34 10.85 -1.28 8.72
N ASN A 35 11.19 -0.62 7.61
CA ASN A 35 10.68 -1.00 6.30
C ASN A 35 11.08 -2.44 5.91
N GLU A 36 12.25 -2.90 6.35
CA GLU A 36 12.71 -4.28 6.14
C GLU A 36 11.84 -5.29 6.90
N GLU A 37 11.50 -5.00 8.16
CA GLU A 37 10.62 -5.85 8.96
C GLU A 37 9.19 -5.90 8.40
N ILE A 38 8.70 -4.78 7.87
CA ILE A 38 7.42 -4.71 7.17
C ILE A 38 7.47 -5.54 5.89
N ALA A 39 8.53 -5.40 5.09
CA ALA A 39 8.69 -6.15 3.84
C ALA A 39 8.73 -7.67 4.11
N GLU A 40 9.50 -8.11 5.11
CA GLU A 40 9.58 -9.52 5.51
C GLU A 40 8.21 -10.07 5.93
N ARG A 41 7.47 -9.33 6.76
CA ARG A 41 6.13 -9.73 7.23
C ARG A 41 5.11 -9.83 6.09
N LEU A 42 5.22 -8.96 5.11
CA LEU A 42 4.33 -8.94 3.94
C LEU A 42 4.80 -9.88 2.83
N GLY A 43 5.95 -10.55 3.00
CA GLY A 43 6.55 -11.40 1.96
C GLY A 43 6.97 -10.61 0.71
N ILE A 44 7.24 -9.31 0.87
CA ILE A 44 7.69 -8.42 -0.20
C ILE A 44 9.19 -8.58 -0.33
N ASP A 45 9.65 -8.83 -1.56
CA ASP A 45 11.08 -8.83 -1.86
C ASP A 45 11.67 -7.43 -1.56
N PRO A 46 12.74 -7.30 -0.77
CA PRO A 46 13.29 -5.98 -0.42
C PRO A 46 13.77 -5.18 -1.64
N ASN A 47 14.08 -5.84 -2.76
CA ASN A 47 14.48 -5.22 -4.03
C ASN A 47 13.32 -5.19 -5.05
N TRP A 48 12.07 -5.30 -4.60
CA TRP A 48 10.90 -5.32 -5.49
C TRP A 48 10.87 -4.12 -6.44
N MET A 49 11.25 -2.92 -5.99
CA MET A 49 11.27 -1.72 -6.85
C MET A 49 12.35 -1.79 -7.94
N ASP A 50 13.48 -2.44 -7.68
CA ASP A 50 14.56 -2.57 -8.67
C ASP A 50 14.15 -3.51 -9.83
N SER A 51 13.18 -4.39 -9.58
CA SER A 51 12.60 -5.28 -10.58
C SER A 51 11.50 -4.63 -11.41
N ILE A 52 10.99 -3.46 -11.00
CA ILE A 52 9.98 -2.73 -11.77
C ILE A 52 10.67 -2.01 -12.91
N ASP A 53 10.35 -2.42 -14.13
CA ASP A 53 10.66 -1.63 -15.32
C ASP A 53 9.86 -0.32 -15.24
N SER A 54 10.54 0.79 -14.97
CA SER A 54 9.94 2.12 -14.91
C SER A 54 9.16 2.49 -16.19
N ASN A 55 9.45 1.83 -17.31
CA ASN A 55 8.71 2.01 -18.57
C ASN A 55 7.33 1.31 -18.57
N GLN A 56 7.02 0.48 -17.57
CA GLN A 56 5.71 -0.14 -17.37
C GLN A 56 4.82 0.60 -16.36
N LEU A 57 5.35 1.64 -15.69
CA LEU A 57 4.59 2.49 -14.77
C LEU A 57 3.86 3.65 -15.49
N ILE A 58 3.59 3.50 -16.79
CA ILE A 58 2.95 4.50 -17.66
C ILE A 58 1.42 4.39 -17.59
#